data_AF-A0A6C7C1A7-F1
#
_entry.id   AF-A0A6C7C1A7-F1
#
_cell.length_a   1.000
_cell.length_b   1.000
_cell.length_c   1.000
_cell.angle_alpha   90.00
_cell.angle_beta   90.00
_cell.angle_gamma   90.00
#
_symmetry.space_group_name_H-M   'P 1'
#
loop_
_entity.id
_entity.type
_entity.pdbx_description
1 polymer ?
#
loop_
_entity_poly.entity_id
_entity_poly.type
_entity_poly.pdbx_seq_one_letter_code
_entity_poly.pdbx_strand_id
1 'polypeptide(L)'
;MNIDKQALLGPDKHANQHRLSRLIAEANSAEIRDIAESVEQYTDQLIAALANSKKRIAELEAKLANPVLLPKTNGYWNEQEKAYEEAITLAKQRIRMAGFRCEGDE
;
A
#
# COMPACT_ATOMS: atom_id res chain seq x y z
N MET A 1 11.96 -23.56 8.40
CA MET A 1 12.54 -22.70 9.45
C MET A 1 11.74 -21.41 9.48
N ASN A 2 10.96 -21.15 10.53
CA ASN A 2 10.17 -19.93 10.65
C ASN A 2 11.10 -18.81 11.15
N ILE A 3 11.61 -17.99 10.23
CA ILE A 3 12.53 -16.92 10.58
C ILE A 3 11.70 -15.78 11.18
N ASP A 4 11.95 -15.48 12.45
CA ASP A 4 11.37 -14.31 13.10
C ASP A 4 11.92 -13.03 12.47
N LYS A 5 11.10 -12.41 11.61
CA LYS A 5 11.43 -11.17 10.90
C LYS A 5 11.50 -9.95 11.83
N GLN A 6 11.05 -10.06 13.07
CA GLN A 6 11.16 -9.01 14.09
C GLN A 6 12.57 -8.97 14.67
N ALA A 7 13.19 -10.15 14.88
CA ALA A 7 14.56 -10.28 15.37
C ALA A 7 15.61 -9.66 14.42
N LEU A 8 15.34 -9.64 13.11
CA LEU A 8 16.18 -9.00 12.09
C LEU A 8 16.28 -7.47 12.23
N LEU A 9 15.36 -6.85 12.95
CA LEU A 9 15.30 -5.39 13.17
C LEU A 9 15.61 -5.02 14.63
N GLY A 10 15.83 -6.01 15.49
CA GLY A 10 16.04 -5.85 16.93
C GLY A 10 17.52 -5.81 17.34
N PRO A 11 17.81 -5.90 18.66
CA PRO A 11 19.18 -5.88 19.18
C PRO A 11 20.08 -7.00 18.61
N ASP A 12 19.47 -8.11 18.19
CA ASP A 12 20.16 -9.22 17.52
C ASP A 12 20.81 -8.81 16.19
N LYS A 13 20.29 -7.77 15.52
CA LYS A 13 20.94 -7.18 14.34
C LYS A 13 22.35 -6.72 14.68
N HIS A 14 22.48 -5.90 15.72
CA HIS A 14 23.77 -5.32 16.12
C HIS A 14 24.73 -6.40 16.63
N ALA A 15 24.21 -7.41 17.33
CA ALA A 15 25.00 -8.56 17.74
C ALA A 15 25.51 -9.38 16.54
N ASN A 16 24.67 -9.60 15.53
CA ASN A 16 25.04 -10.34 14.32
C ASN A 16 26.00 -9.56 13.42
N GLN A 17 25.80 -8.24 13.27
CA GLN A 17 26.77 -7.35 12.61
C GLN A 17 28.14 -7.43 13.30
N HIS A 18 28.18 -7.27 14.63
CA HIS A 18 29.44 -7.35 15.38
C HIS A 18 30.14 -8.71 15.26
N ARG A 19 29.38 -9.82 15.25
CA ARG A 19 29.92 -11.17 15.02
C ARG A 19 30.50 -11.33 13.62
N LEU A 20 29.83 -10.79 12.60
CA LEU A 20 30.31 -10.80 11.22
C LEU A 20 31.60 -9.99 11.09
N SER A 21 31.64 -8.74 11.59
CA SER A 21 32.84 -7.92 11.52
C SER A 21 34.05 -8.59 12.22
N ARG A 22 33.81 -9.32 13.32
CA ARG A 22 34.85 -10.12 14.00
C ARG A 22 35.36 -11.26 13.10
N LEU A 23 34.47 -12.04 12.49
CA LEU A 23 34.84 -13.15 11.60
C LEU A 23 35.57 -12.67 10.34
N ILE A 24 35.19 -11.50 9.81
CA ILE A 24 35.86 -10.83 8.68
C ILE A 24 37.30 -10.47 9.05
N ALA A 25 37.50 -9.92 10.26
CA ALA A 25 38.83 -9.57 10.75
C ALA A 25 39.71 -10.81 11.02
N GLU A 26 39.10 -11.92 11.46
CA GLU A 26 39.77 -13.20 11.72
C GLU A 26 39.99 -14.06 10.46
N ALA A 27 39.44 -13.66 9.30
CA ALA A 27 39.58 -14.40 8.06
C ALA A 27 41.01 -14.30 7.48
N ASN A 28 41.65 -15.46 7.29
CA ASN A 28 43.02 -15.61 6.76
C ASN A 28 43.12 -15.57 5.22
N SER A 29 42.05 -15.25 4.50
CA SER A 29 42.04 -15.09 3.04
C SER A 29 41.41 -13.74 2.67
N ALA A 30 42.08 -13.00 1.78
CA ALA A 30 41.59 -11.71 1.29
C ALA A 30 40.26 -11.86 0.53
N GLU A 31 40.11 -12.91 -0.27
CA GLU A 31 38.87 -13.21 -1.00
C GLU A 31 37.69 -13.46 -0.04
N ILE A 32 37.93 -14.15 1.08
CA ILE A 32 36.90 -14.40 2.11
C ILE A 32 36.50 -13.08 2.78
N ARG A 33 37.44 -12.16 2.98
CA ARG A 33 37.18 -10.84 3.55
C ARG A 33 36.28 -10.00 2.64
N ASP A 34 36.61 -9.95 1.34
CA ASP A 34 35.87 -9.18 0.34
C ASP A 34 34.44 -9.73 0.16
N ILE A 35 34.29 -11.06 0.11
CA ILE A 35 32.97 -11.71 0.03
C ILE A 35 32.15 -11.41 1.29
N ALA A 36 32.76 -11.51 2.47
CA ALA A 36 32.04 -11.32 3.72
C ALA A 36 31.63 -9.84 3.94
N GLU A 37 32.46 -8.88 3.52
CA GLU A 37 32.10 -7.46 3.49
C GLU A 37 30.94 -7.20 2.51
N SER A 38 30.98 -7.79 1.32
CA SER A 38 29.88 -7.67 0.34
C SER A 38 28.56 -8.26 0.89
N VAL A 39 28.63 -9.40 1.58
CA VAL A 39 27.46 -10.02 2.23
C VAL A 39 26.93 -9.15 3.36
N GLU A 40 27.80 -8.54 4.17
CA GLU A 40 27.41 -7.63 5.26
C GLU A 40 26.66 -6.41 4.69
N GLN A 41 27.23 -5.76 3.67
CA GLN A 41 26.62 -4.60 3.01
C GLN A 41 25.28 -4.95 2.36
N TYR A 42 25.18 -6.09 1.66
CA TYR A 42 23.93 -6.55 1.06
C TYR A 42 22.87 -6.85 2.12
N THR A 43 23.27 -7.47 3.22
CA THR A 43 22.37 -7.77 4.35
C THR A 43 21.83 -6.48 4.98
N ASP A 44 22.66 -5.46 5.13
CA ASP A 44 22.23 -4.15 5.65
C ASP A 44 21.23 -3.46 4.72
N GLN A 45 21.43 -3.52 3.41
CA GLN A 45 20.48 -3.00 2.43
C GLN A 45 19.12 -3.71 2.52
N LEU A 46 19.12 -5.05 2.63
CA LEU A 46 17.89 -5.83 2.79
C LEU A 46 17.16 -5.49 4.09
N ILE A 47 17.88 -5.33 5.20
CA ILE A 47 17.30 -4.95 6.49
C ILE A 47 16.69 -3.54 6.40
N ALA A 48 17.37 -2.59 5.76
CA ALA A 48 16.87 -1.24 5.56
C ALA A 48 15.59 -1.21 4.68
N ALA A 49 15.59 -1.96 3.58
CA ALA A 49 14.43 -2.10 2.70
C ALA A 49 13.23 -2.75 3.42
N LEU A 50 13.48 -3.75 4.27
CA LEU A 50 12.46 -4.38 5.10
C LEU A 50 11.87 -3.40 6.12
N ALA A 51 12.72 -2.61 6.80
CA ALA A 51 12.28 -1.60 7.75
C ALA A 51 11.39 -0.55 7.08
N ASN A 52 11.78 -0.05 5.90
CA ASN A 52 11.01 0.92 5.12
C ASN A 52 9.66 0.34 4.69
N SER A 53 9.66 -0.88 4.16
CA SER A 53 8.43 -1.60 3.77
C SER A 53 7.47 -1.78 4.95
N LYS A 54 7.97 -2.24 6.12
CA LYS A 54 7.15 -2.37 7.33
C LYS A 54 6.55 -1.04 7.77
N LYS A 55 7.34 0.04 7.74
CA LYS A 55 6.84 1.40 8.05
C LYS A 55 5.74 1.81 7.09
N ARG A 56 5.93 1.61 5.78
CA ARG A 56 4.93 1.95 4.76
C ARG A 56 3.64 1.14 4.93
N ILE A 57 3.74 -0.15 5.25
CA ILE A 57 2.58 -1.00 5.54
C ILE A 57 1.81 -0.45 6.74
N ALA A 58 2.49 -0.15 7.85
CA ALA A 58 1.84 0.43 9.03
C ALA A 58 1.16 1.78 8.73
N GLU A 59 1.78 2.64 7.92
CA GLU A 59 1.17 3.90 7.45
C GLU A 59 -0.10 3.65 6.62
N LEU A 60 -0.08 2.65 5.73
CA LEU A 60 -1.22 2.30 4.90
C LEU A 60 -2.34 1.65 5.72
N GLU A 61 -2.01 0.77 6.65
CA GLU A 61 -2.95 0.17 7.59
C GLU A 61 -3.62 1.25 8.44
N ALA A 62 -2.87 2.25 8.93
CA ALA A 62 -3.43 3.39 9.66
C ALA A 62 -4.37 4.26 8.79
N LYS A 63 -4.05 4.44 7.50
CA LYS A 63 -4.93 5.13 6.55
C LYS A 63 -6.20 4.33 6.25
N LEU A 64 -6.09 3.01 6.15
CA LEU A 64 -7.22 2.13 5.88
C LEU A 64 -8.12 1.96 7.11
N ALA A 65 -7.53 1.98 8.31
CA ALA A 65 -8.25 1.89 9.59
C ALA A 65 -9.22 3.05 9.83
N ASN A 66 -9.04 4.18 9.14
CA ASN A 66 -10.00 5.26 9.03
C ASN A 66 -10.68 5.20 7.65
N PRO A 67 -11.57 4.23 7.39
CA PRO A 67 -12.32 4.22 6.15
C PRO A 67 -13.04 5.57 6.05
N VAL A 68 -12.86 6.26 4.93
CA VAL A 68 -13.72 7.40 4.59
C VAL A 68 -15.14 6.88 4.71
N LEU A 69 -15.87 7.37 5.71
CA LEU A 69 -17.30 7.19 5.80
C LEU A 69 -17.84 7.88 4.55
N LEU A 70 -18.02 7.12 3.47
CA LEU A 70 -18.87 7.56 2.39
C LEU A 70 -20.20 7.88 3.07
N PRO A 71 -20.67 9.14 3.03
CA PRO A 71 -21.99 9.45 3.52
C PRO A 71 -22.90 8.45 2.83
N LYS A 72 -23.65 7.68 3.60
CA LYS A 72 -24.51 6.60 3.13
C LYS A 72 -25.30 7.07 1.90
N THR A 73 -24.81 6.84 0.69
CA THR A 73 -25.67 6.65 -0.47
C THR A 73 -26.20 5.23 -0.36
N ASN A 74 -26.95 5.00 0.72
CA ASN A 74 -27.74 3.81 0.99
C ASN A 74 -29.01 3.86 0.13
N GLY A 75 -28.85 4.15 -1.17
CA GLY A 75 -29.94 4.26 -2.14
C GLY A 75 -30.80 5.53 -2.06
N TYR A 76 -30.41 6.57 -1.30
CA TYR A 76 -31.14 7.84 -1.28
C TYR A 76 -30.31 8.94 -1.93
N TRP A 77 -30.73 9.35 -3.13
CA TRP A 77 -30.26 10.54 -3.82
C TRP A 77 -30.41 11.76 -2.91
N ASN A 78 -29.42 12.65 -2.91
CA ASN A 78 -29.59 13.94 -2.25
C ASN A 78 -30.69 14.77 -2.95
N GLU A 79 -31.25 15.80 -2.29
CA GLU A 79 -32.35 16.60 -2.87
C GLU A 79 -31.98 17.23 -4.23
N GLN A 80 -30.69 17.53 -4.44
CA GLN A 80 -30.20 18.08 -5.71
C GLN A 80 -30.20 17.03 -6.82
N GLU A 81 -29.71 15.82 -6.55
CA GLU A 81 -29.71 14.68 -7.47
C GLU A 81 -31.13 14.24 -7.85
N LYS A 82 -32.06 14.25 -6.89
CA LYS A 82 -33.47 13.98 -7.16
C LYS A 82 -34.09 15.04 -8.08
N ALA A 83 -33.77 16.33 -7.86
CA ALA A 83 -34.22 17.40 -8.74
C ALA A 83 -33.64 17.28 -10.16
N TYR A 84 -32.39 16.83 -10.30
CA TYR A 84 -31.80 16.56 -11.60
C TYR A 84 -32.48 15.38 -12.31
N GLU A 85 -32.77 14.29 -11.59
CA GLU A 85 -33.47 13.13 -12.16
C GLU A 85 -34.90 13.48 -12.61
N GLU A 86 -35.64 14.25 -11.80
CA GLU A 86 -36.97 14.74 -12.14
C GLU A 86 -36.93 15.67 -13.37
N ALA A 87 -35.95 16.58 -13.43
CA ALA A 87 -35.76 17.47 -14.57
C ALA A 87 -35.42 16.70 -15.87
N ILE A 88 -34.54 15.70 -15.78
CA ILE A 88 -34.19 14.83 -16.92
C ILE A 88 -35.42 14.04 -17.39
N THR A 89 -36.21 13.51 -16.46
CA THR A 89 -37.43 12.76 -16.78
C THR A 89 -38.46 13.63 -17.48
N LEU A 90 -38.69 14.84 -16.97
CA LEU A 90 -39.62 15.81 -17.58
C LEU A 90 -39.14 16.24 -18.97
N ALA A 91 -37.84 16.45 -19.15
CA ALA A 91 -37.26 16.78 -20.46
C ALA A 91 -37.47 15.65 -21.47
N LYS A 92 -37.21 14.39 -21.08
CA LYS A 92 -37.45 13.21 -21.94
C LYS A 92 -38.93 13.08 -22.31
N GLN A 93 -39.86 13.30 -21.38
CA GLN A 93 -41.30 13.31 -21.67
C GLN A 93 -41.68 14.39 -22.69
N ARG A 94 -41.15 15.60 -22.55
CA ARG A 94 -41.41 16.69 -23.51
C ARG A 94 -40.85 16.39 -24.90
N ILE A 95 -39.66 15.81 -24.98
CA ILE A 95 -39.05 15.38 -26.26
C ILE A 95 -39.94 14.33 -26.94
N ARG A 96 -40.46 13.35 -26.18
CA ARG A 96 -41.41 12.35 -26.70
C ARG A 96 -42.73 12.96 -27.14
N MET A 97 -43.31 13.87 -26.36
CA MET A 97 -44.54 14.57 -26.75
C MET A 97 -44.36 15.44 -27.99
N ALA A 98 -43.15 15.97 -28.21
CA ALA A 98 -42.80 16.70 -29.44
C ALA A 98 -42.52 15.77 -30.64
N GLY A 99 -42.67 14.45 -30.49
CA GLY A 99 -42.52 13.47 -31.57
C GLY A 99 -41.09 12.97 -31.80
N PHE A 100 -40.15 13.31 -30.91
CA PHE A 100 -38.76 12.88 -31.00
C PHE A 100 -38.48 11.69 -30.09
N ARG A 101 -37.65 10.75 -30.54
CA ARG A 101 -37.25 9.57 -29.76
C ARG A 101 -36.15 9.93 -28.76
N CYS A 102 -36.19 9.33 -27.57
CA CYS A 102 -35.11 9.42 -26.60
C CYS A 102 -34.17 8.21 -26.73
N GLU A 103 -32.89 8.41 -26.43
CA GLU A 103 -31.90 7.34 -26.42
C GLU A 103 -32.27 6.28 -25.36
N GLY A 104 -32.36 5.01 -25.78
CA GLY A 104 -32.86 3.89 -24.97
C GLY A 104 -34.35 3.55 -25.14
N ASP A 105 -35.08 4.26 -26.00
CA ASP A 105 -36.41 3.82 -26.45
C ASP A 105 -36.23 2.67 -27.49
N GLU A 106 -36.04 1.43 -27.00
CA GLU A 106 -36.23 0.21 -27.82
C GLU A 106 -37.70 0.00 -28.18
#